data_AF-A0A127SJB7-F1
#
_entry.id   AF-A0A127SJB7-F1
#
_cell.length_a   1.000
_cell.length_b   1.000
_cell.length_c   1.000
_cell.angle_alpha   90.00
_cell.angle_beta   90.00
_cell.angle_gamma   90.00
#
_symmetry.space_group_name_H-M   'P 1'
#
loop_
_entity.id
_entity.type
_entity.pdbx_description
1 polymer ?
#
loop_
_entity_poly.entity_id
_entity_poly.type
_entity_poly.pdbx_seq_one_letter_code
_entity_poly.pdbx_strand_id
1 'polypeptide(L)' 'DEIAVMDGGKCILQVRGIRPFFSNKYDICKHKNYKYLSDYNKKNTFDIEKYLSTNLILKPEDEVELYQM' A
#
# COMPACT_ATOMS: atom_id res chain seq x y z
N ASP A 1 19.23 18.78 -3.92
CA ASP A 1 18.52 19.37 -2.77
C ASP A 1 17.10 19.82 -3.04
N GLU A 2 16.80 20.56 -4.11
CA GLU A 2 15.45 21.13 -4.34
C GLU A 2 14.31 20.11 -4.44
N ILE A 3 14.55 18.93 -5.05
CA ILE A 3 13.54 17.85 -5.14
C ILE A 3 13.27 17.23 -3.77
N ALA A 4 14.27 17.17 -2.89
CA ALA A 4 14.15 16.58 -1.55
C ALA A 4 13.38 17.47 -0.57
N VAL A 5 13.21 18.76 -0.89
CA VAL A 5 12.46 19.75 -0.10
C VAL A 5 11.09 20.06 -0.73
N MET A 6 10.71 19.35 -1.80
CA MET A 6 9.44 19.58 -2.47
C MET A 6 8.26 19.25 -1.55
N ASP A 7 7.24 20.11 -1.57
CA ASP A 7 5.98 19.89 -0.85
C ASP A 7 5.37 18.53 -1.21
N GLY A 8 5.04 17.74 -0.18
CA GLY A 8 4.45 16.41 -0.32
C GLY A 8 3.11 16.42 -1.05
N GLY A 9 2.44 17.57 -1.17
CA GLY A 9 1.24 17.76 -1.98
C GLY A 9 1.48 17.99 -3.48
N LYS A 10 2.73 18.07 -3.95
CA LYS A 10 3.08 18.43 -5.34
C LYS A 10 3.86 17.35 -6.06
N CYS A 11 3.81 17.38 -7.38
CA CYS A 11 4.60 16.54 -8.25
C CYS A 11 5.13 17.34 -9.45
N ILE A 12 6.17 16.80 -10.08
CA ILE A 12 6.65 17.28 -11.38
C ILE A 12 5.93 16.46 -12.44
N LEU A 13 5.12 17.11 -13.27
CA LEU A 13 4.37 16.46 -14.34
C LEU A 13 5.03 16.73 -15.69
N GLN A 14 5.26 15.66 -16.46
CA GLN A 14 5.79 15.75 -17.81
C GLN A 14 4.75 15.22 -18.80
N VAL A 15 4.31 16.10 -19.70
CA VAL A 15 3.43 15.77 -20.82
C VAL A 15 4.25 15.88 -22.11
N ARG A 16 4.04 14.96 -23.06
CA ARG A 16 4.79 14.95 -24.32
C ARG A 16 4.62 16.31 -25.04
N GLY A 17 5.74 16.93 -25.40
CA GLY A 17 5.76 18.22 -26.10
C GLY A 17 5.69 19.46 -25.21
N ILE A 18 5.62 19.31 -23.89
CA ILE A 18 5.61 20.42 -22.93
C ILE A 18 6.80 20.27 -21.97
N ARG A 19 7.40 21.38 -21.54
CA ARG A 19 8.42 21.35 -20.49
C ARG A 19 7.82 20.86 -19.17
N PRO A 20 8.52 20.04 -18.38
CA PRO A 20 8.05 19.64 -17.06
C PRO A 20 7.68 20.84 -16.19
N PHE A 21 6.62 20.72 -15.42
CA PHE A 21 6.13 21.78 -14.54
C PHE A 21 5.60 21.21 -13.22
N PHE A 22 5.46 22.07 -12.22
CA PHE A 22 4.86 21.69 -10.94
C PHE A 22 3.35 21.59 -11.06
N SER A 23 2.81 20.45 -10.64
CA SER A 23 1.38 20.20 -10.52
C SER A 23 1.04 19.83 -9.08
N ASN A 24 -0.17 20.19 -8.66
CA ASN A 24 -0.71 19.66 -7.41
C ASN A 24 -1.11 18.19 -7.60
N LYS A 25 -0.91 17.37 -6.57
CA LYS A 25 -1.41 16.00 -6.53
C LYS A 25 -2.93 16.01 -6.51
N TYR A 26 -3.52 14.97 -7.10
CA TYR A 26 -4.96 14.77 -7.05
C TYR A 26 -5.40 14.50 -5.60
N ASP A 27 -6.46 15.18 -5.17
CA ASP A 27 -7.07 14.94 -3.85
C ASP A 27 -7.85 13.61 -3.86
N ILE A 28 -7.25 12.60 -3.24
CA ILE A 28 -7.78 11.24 -3.20
C ILE A 28 -9.17 11.17 -2.54
N CYS A 29 -9.50 12.09 -1.62
CA CYS A 29 -10.78 12.14 -0.94
C CYS A 29 -11.95 12.39 -1.90
N LYS A 30 -11.67 13.01 -3.05
CA LYS A 30 -12.66 13.29 -4.11
C LYS A 30 -12.88 12.11 -5.06
N HIS A 31 -12.07 11.07 -4.98
CA HIS A 31 -12.22 9.92 -5.87
C HIS A 31 -13.50 9.12 -5.52
N LYS A 32 -14.27 8.72 -6.53
CA LYS A 32 -15.53 7.97 -6.38
C LYS A 32 -15.42 6.70 -5.52
N ASN A 33 -14.23 6.08 -5.51
CA ASN A 33 -13.94 4.85 -4.77
C ASN A 33 -13.20 5.10 -3.45
N TYR A 34 -13.00 6.35 -3.03
CA TYR A 34 -12.29 6.67 -1.78
C TYR A 34 -12.93 5.99 -0.55
N LYS A 35 -14.25 5.79 -0.58
CA LYS A 35 -15.04 5.10 0.45
C LYS A 35 -14.58 3.67 0.79
N TYR A 36 -13.78 3.05 -0.06
CA TYR A 36 -13.26 1.69 0.14
C TYR A 36 -11.87 1.67 0.81
N LEU A 37 -11.24 2.82 1.03
CA LEU A 37 -9.93 2.88 1.68
C LEU A 37 -10.06 2.82 3.21
N SER A 38 -9.01 2.35 3.88
CA SER A 38 -8.87 2.41 5.34
C SER A 38 -8.90 3.83 5.88
N ASP A 39 -8.39 4.78 5.10
CA ASP A 39 -8.35 6.21 5.45
C ASP A 39 -9.75 6.83 5.55
N TYR A 40 -10.70 6.33 4.75
CA TYR A 40 -12.10 6.73 4.84
C TYR A 40 -12.81 6.05 6.02
N ASN A 41 -12.56 4.76 6.22
CA ASN A 41 -13.14 4.00 7.32
C ASN A 41 -12.20 2.87 7.77
N LYS A 42 -11.82 2.86 9.05
CA LYS A 42 -10.95 1.84 9.64
C LYS A 42 -11.46 0.40 9.48
N LYS A 43 -12.76 0.20 9.24
CA LYS A 43 -13.34 -1.12 8.95
C LYS A 43 -12.88 -1.70 7.61
N ASN A 44 -12.42 -0.85 6.69
CA ASN A 44 -11.89 -1.27 5.39
C ASN A 44 -10.42 -1.69 5.47
N THR A 45 -9.78 -1.57 6.64
CA THR A 45 -8.39 -2.01 6.83
C THR A 45 -8.30 -3.52 6.57
N PHE A 46 -7.42 -3.88 5.65
CA PHE A 46 -7.13 -5.27 5.35
C PHE A 46 -6.34 -5.89 6.51
N ASP A 47 -6.87 -6.98 7.07
CA ASP A 47 -6.29 -7.69 8.19
C ASP A 47 -5.58 -8.95 7.68
N ILE A 48 -4.26 -8.84 7.49
CA ILE A 48 -3.44 -9.91 6.92
C ILE A 48 -3.45 -11.15 7.81
N GLU A 49 -3.46 -10.99 9.14
CA GLU A 49 -3.37 -12.10 10.10
C GLU A 49 -4.62 -12.98 10.06
N LYS A 50 -5.79 -12.40 9.79
CA LYS A 50 -7.01 -13.18 9.56
C LYS A 50 -7.00 -13.98 8.26
N TYR A 51 -6.24 -13.54 7.26
CA TYR A 51 -6.22 -14.16 5.93
C TYR A 51 -5.08 -15.16 5.75
N LEU A 52 -3.96 -15.00 6.45
CA LEU A 52 -2.87 -15.95 6.45
C LEU A 52 -3.01 -16.88 7.66
N SER A 53 -3.44 -18.13 7.43
CA SER A 53 -3.35 -19.14 8.49
C SER A 53 -1.87 -19.44 8.77
N THR A 54 -1.39 -19.04 9.94
CA THR A 54 -0.06 -19.45 10.44
C THR A 54 -0.07 -20.88 10.98
N ASN A 55 -1.24 -21.52 11.02
CA ASN A 55 -1.38 -22.92 11.40
C ASN A 55 -0.76 -23.81 10.32
N LEU A 56 0.39 -24.40 10.64
CA LEU A 56 0.95 -25.51 9.89
C LEU A 56 0.04 -26.73 10.10
N ILE A 57 -0.74 -27.08 9.07
CA ILE A 57 -1.52 -28.32 9.06
C ILE A 57 -0.57 -29.42 8.58
N LEU A 58 0.02 -30.16 9.52
CA LEU A 58 0.83 -31.34 9.21
C LEU A 58 -0.08 -32.47 8.75
N LYS A 59 0.23 -33.06 7.60
CA LYS A 59 -0.36 -34.32 7.20
C LYS A 59 0.39 -35.47 7.86
N PRO A 60 -0.25 -36.64 8.06
CA PRO A 60 0.42 -37.81 8.60
C PRO A 60 1.63 -38.27 7.78
N GLU A 61 1.66 -37.93 6.48
CA GLU A 61 2.74 -38.29 5.57
C GLU A 61 3.91 -37.29 5.55
N ASP A 62 3.79 -36.14 6.23
CA ASP A 62 4.82 -35.10 6.19
C ASP A 62 6.02 -35.49 7.07
N GLU A 63 7.21 -35.60 6.46
CA GLU A 63 8.47 -35.75 7.19
C GLU A 63 8.87 -34.39 7.80
N VAL A 64 9.07 -34.36 9.12
CA VAL A 64 9.42 -33.14 9.86
C VAL A 64 10.73 -33.30 10.62
N GLU A 65 11.61 -32.30 10.54
CA GLU A 65 12.82 -32.22 11.35
C GLU A 65 12.53 -31.44 12.64
N LEU A 66 12.78 -32.08 13.78
CA LEU A 66 12.59 -31.47 15.10
C LEU A 66 13.87 -30.77 15.55
N TYR A 67 13.77 -29.49 15.88
CA TYR A 67 14.86 -28.71 16.48
C TYR A 67 14.48 -28.33 17.92
N GLN A 68 15.31 -28.71 18.89
CA GLN A 68 15.22 -28.21 20.26
C GLN A 68 16.10 -26.96 20.39
N MET A 69 15.55 -25.89 20.99
CA MET A 69 16.34 -24.73 21.43
C MET A 69 17.07 -25.04 22.74
#